data_AF-A0A3E4YCZ2-F1
#
_entry.id   AF-A0A3E4YCZ2-F1
#
_cell.length_a   1.000
_cell.length_b   1.000
_cell.length_c   1.000
_cell.angle_alpha   90.00
_cell.angle_beta   90.00
_cell.angle_gamma   90.00
#
_symmetry.space_group_name_H-M   'P 1'
#
loop_
_entity.id
_entity.type
_entity.pdbx_description
1 polymer ?
#
loop_
_entity_poly.entity_id
_entity_poly.type
_entity_poly.pdbx_seq_one_letter_code
_entity_poly.pdbx_strand_id
1 'polypeptide(L)'
;MDIKRVQELCNKKALRWTNHMFVRLIQRNISMQDVMNAIMSGEIIEDYPDDYPYPSCLIIGYTVGDKTIHVVCGLGENEVWLITAYYPDMTRWSSDFKTRKES
;
A
#
# COMPACT_ATOMS: atom_id res chain seq x y z
N MET A 1 9.23 -9.03 2.33
CA MET A 1 8.94 -8.93 0.87
C MET A 1 9.95 -7.99 0.21
N ASP A 2 10.32 -8.15 -1.08
CA ASP A 2 11.21 -7.19 -1.76
C ASP A 2 10.41 -6.08 -2.45
N ILE A 3 10.54 -4.85 -1.97
CA ILE A 3 9.86 -3.68 -2.53
C ILE A 3 10.26 -3.41 -3.98
N LYS A 4 11.48 -3.74 -4.42
CA LYS A 4 11.91 -3.53 -5.81
C LYS A 4 11.05 -4.32 -6.78
N ARG A 5 10.65 -5.54 -6.40
CA ARG A 5 9.75 -6.37 -7.20
C ARG A 5 8.36 -5.77 -7.28
N VAL A 6 7.84 -5.24 -6.17
CA VAL A 6 6.54 -4.55 -6.13
C VAL A 6 6.57 -3.31 -7.05
N GLN A 7 7.64 -2.51 -6.97
CA GLN A 7 7.85 -1.33 -7.81
C GLN A 7 7.99 -1.68 -9.29
N GLU A 8 8.71 -2.74 -9.63
CA GLU A 8 8.85 -3.22 -11.01
C GLU A 8 7.49 -3.57 -11.63
N LEU A 9 6.67 -4.35 -10.91
CA LEU A 9 5.33 -4.74 -11.37
C LEU A 9 4.36 -3.56 -11.41
N CYS A 10 4.46 -2.64 -10.44
CA CYS A 10 3.70 -1.40 -10.43
C CYS A 10 4.02 -0.53 -11.66
N ASN A 11 5.29 -0.36 -12.01
CA ASN A 11 5.73 0.34 -13.23
C ASN A 11 5.21 -0.34 -14.51
N LYS A 12 5.17 -1.67 -14.53
CA LYS A 12 4.57 -2.45 -15.62
C LYS A 12 3.04 -2.40 -15.65
N LYS A 13 2.40 -1.70 -14.70
CA LYS A 13 0.94 -1.64 -14.51
C LYS A 13 0.32 -3.04 -14.31
N ALA A 14 1.09 -3.99 -13.80
CA ALA A 14 0.63 -5.32 -13.45
C ALA A 14 -0.03 -5.30 -12.06
N LEU A 15 -1.11 -4.53 -11.96
CA LEU A 15 -1.85 -4.27 -10.72
C LEU A 15 -3.21 -4.95 -10.78
N ARG A 16 -3.61 -5.57 -9.66
CA ARG A 16 -4.94 -6.13 -9.43
C ARG A 16 -5.58 -5.54 -8.20
N TRP A 17 -6.89 -5.38 -8.24
CA TRP A 17 -7.69 -4.94 -7.09
C TRP A 17 -9.12 -5.44 -7.25
N THR A 18 -9.86 -5.47 -6.14
CA THR A 18 -11.28 -5.80 -6.15
C THR A 18 -12.13 -4.53 -6.28
N ASN A 19 -13.39 -4.68 -6.69
CA ASN A 19 -14.34 -3.55 -6.70
C ASN A 19 -14.52 -2.93 -5.30
N HIS A 20 -14.48 -3.76 -4.25
CA HIS A 20 -14.53 -3.30 -2.85
C HIS A 20 -13.38 -2.35 -2.51
N MET A 21 -12.17 -2.68 -2.95
CA MET A 21 -11.00 -1.82 -2.76
C MET A 21 -11.19 -0.49 -3.49
N PHE A 22 -11.64 -0.52 -4.74
CA PHE A 22 -11.90 0.67 -5.54
C PHE A 22 -12.92 1.62 -4.90
N VAL A 23 -14.04 1.08 -4.40
CA VAL A 23 -15.05 1.88 -3.67
C VAL A 23 -14.45 2.54 -2.43
N ARG A 24 -13.63 1.83 -1.66
CA ARG A 24 -12.96 2.40 -0.47
C ARG A 24 -12.00 3.52 -0.82
N LEU A 25 -11.27 3.41 -1.94
CA LEU A 25 -10.38 4.49 -2.40
C LEU A 25 -11.15 5.77 -2.70
N ILE A 26 -12.27 5.65 -3.42
CA ILE A 26 -13.14 6.79 -3.73
C ILE A 26 -13.65 7.45 -2.45
N GLN A 27 -14.15 6.66 -1.49
CA GLN A 27 -14.64 7.17 -0.21
C GLN A 27 -13.57 7.92 0.60
N ARG A 28 -12.30 7.59 0.38
CA ARG A 28 -11.15 8.21 1.06
C ARG A 28 -10.50 9.32 0.23
N ASN A 29 -11.04 9.63 -0.95
CA ASN A 29 -10.43 10.58 -1.90
C ASN A 29 -8.95 10.23 -2.18
N ILE A 30 -8.71 8.96 -2.51
CA ILE A 30 -7.41 8.42 -2.92
C ILE A 30 -7.54 7.95 -4.37
N SER A 31 -6.70 8.46 -5.26
CA SER A 31 -6.67 8.00 -6.65
C SER A 31 -5.75 6.80 -6.82
N MET A 32 -5.92 6.06 -7.92
CA MET A 32 -4.95 5.01 -8.28
C MET A 32 -3.55 5.59 -8.54
N GLN A 33 -3.47 6.84 -8.99
CA GLN A 33 -2.19 7.51 -9.19
C GLN A 33 -1.48 7.78 -7.86
N ASP A 34 -2.23 8.11 -6.81
CA ASP A 34 -1.68 8.26 -5.46
C ASP A 34 -1.15 6.94 -4.92
N VAL A 35 -1.87 5.83 -5.14
CA VAL A 35 -1.43 4.49 -4.73
C VAL A 35 -0.14 4.11 -5.45
N MET A 36 -0.08 4.33 -6.77
CA MET A 36 1.13 4.05 -7.56
C MET A 36 2.31 4.92 -7.11
N ASN A 37 2.09 6.23 -6.92
CA ASN A 37 3.13 7.13 -6.43
C ASN A 37 3.67 6.68 -5.07
N ALA A 38 2.78 6.28 -4.16
CA ALA A 38 3.16 5.81 -2.84
C ALA A 38 4.00 4.53 -2.87
N ILE A 39 3.67 3.58 -3.75
CA ILE A 39 4.50 2.38 -3.95
C ILE A 39 5.89 2.75 -4.49
N MET A 40 5.94 3.69 -5.44
CA MET A 40 7.19 4.11 -6.08
C MET A 40 8.09 4.95 -5.17
N SER A 41 7.52 5.78 -4.31
CA SER A 41 8.24 6.64 -3.37
C SER A 41 8.49 6.00 -2.01
N GLY A 42 7.87 4.85 -1.76
CA GLY A 42 7.69 4.31 -0.42
C GLY A 42 8.72 3.29 0.02
N GLU A 43 8.53 2.82 1.25
CA GLU A 43 9.25 1.70 1.85
C GLU A 43 8.28 0.75 2.57
N ILE A 44 8.67 -0.51 2.72
CA ILE A 44 7.88 -1.49 3.48
C ILE A 44 8.12 -1.25 4.97
N ILE A 45 7.04 -1.11 5.73
CA ILE A 45 7.08 -0.91 7.19
C ILE A 45 6.54 -2.11 7.99
N GLU A 46 5.71 -2.95 7.37
CA GLU A 46 5.29 -4.23 7.95
C GLU A 46 5.23 -5.30 6.85
N ASP A 47 5.69 -6.51 7.16
CA ASP A 47 5.60 -7.69 6.29
C ASP A 47 4.63 -8.71 6.89
N TYR A 48 3.78 -9.30 6.06
CA TYR A 48 2.80 -10.33 6.42
C TYR A 48 3.00 -11.55 5.52
N PRO A 49 4.04 -12.37 5.78
CA PRO A 49 4.38 -13.50 4.91
C PRO A 49 3.32 -14.62 4.92
N ASP A 50 2.51 -14.69 5.97
CA ASP A 50 1.52 -15.75 6.19
C ASP A 50 0.12 -15.41 5.63
N ASP A 51 -0.03 -14.23 5.00
CA ASP A 51 -1.29 -13.83 4.38
C ASP A 51 -1.67 -14.73 3.19
N TYR A 52 -2.98 -14.93 3.01
CA TYR A 52 -3.56 -15.72 1.93
C TYR A 52 -4.35 -14.84 0.96
N PRO A 53 -4.29 -15.07 -0.37
CA PRO A 53 -3.59 -16.15 -1.08
C PRO A 53 -2.10 -15.90 -1.35
N TYR A 54 -1.61 -14.68 -1.09
CA TYR A 54 -0.23 -14.29 -1.33
C TYR A 54 0.33 -13.53 -0.13
N PRO A 55 1.64 -13.65 0.16
CA PRO A 55 2.33 -12.78 1.11
C PRO A 55 2.01 -11.32 0.83
N SER A 56 1.73 -10.57 1.89
CA SER A 56 1.38 -9.16 1.80
C SER A 56 2.34 -8.28 2.61
N CYS A 57 2.33 -6.98 2.33
CA CYS A 57 3.07 -6.00 3.11
C CYS A 57 2.32 -4.68 3.19
N LEU A 58 2.70 -3.88 4.19
CA LEU A 58 2.29 -2.50 4.35
C LEU A 58 3.44 -1.58 3.88
N ILE A 59 3.13 -0.74 2.92
CA ILE A 59 4.04 0.28 2.39
C ILE A 59 3.59 1.65 2.91
N ILE A 60 4.53 2.42 3.43
CA ILE A 60 4.37 3.86 3.64
C ILE A 60 4.96 4.60 2.44
N GLY A 61 4.23 5.56 1.90
CA GLY A 61 4.70 6.41 0.82
C GLY A 61 3.93 7.72 0.77
N TYR A 62 3.98 8.38 -0.39
CA TYR A 62 3.35 9.68 -0.59
C TYR A 62 2.36 9.66 -1.74
N THR A 63 1.24 10.37 -1.58
CA THR A 63 0.35 10.69 -2.69
C THR A 63 1.03 11.64 -3.68
N VAL A 64 0.41 11.90 -4.83
CA VAL A 64 0.93 12.90 -5.79
C VAL A 64 0.95 14.32 -5.19
N GLY A 65 0.08 14.57 -4.20
CA GLY A 65 0.01 15.82 -3.44
C GLY A 65 0.79 15.80 -2.12
N ASP A 66 1.85 14.99 -2.01
CA ASP A 66 2.77 14.93 -0.87
C ASP A 66 2.14 14.61 0.50
N LYS A 67 1.02 13.88 0.51
CA LYS A 67 0.42 13.38 1.76
C LYS A 67 0.92 11.97 2.05
N THR A 68 1.28 11.70 3.30
CA THR A 68 1.62 10.35 3.75
C THR A 68 0.42 9.42 3.60
N ILE A 69 0.62 8.27 2.96
CA ILE A 69 -0.42 7.27 2.72
C ILE A 69 0.15 5.87 2.96
N HIS A 70 -0.70 5.01 3.49
CA HIS A 70 -0.44 3.59 3.69
C HIS A 70 -1.10 2.78 2.58
N VAL A 71 -0.34 1.86 1.98
CA VAL A 71 -0.81 0.92 0.96
C VAL A 71 -0.54 -0.50 1.44
N VAL A 72 -1.59 -1.31 1.52
CA VAL A 72 -1.46 -2.75 1.77
C VAL A 72 -1.55 -3.46 0.43
N CYS A 73 -0.54 -4.25 0.10
CA CYS A 73 -0.52 -5.02 -1.13
C CYS A 73 0.12 -6.41 -0.97
N GLY A 74 -0.38 -7.37 -1.75
CA GLY A 74 0.17 -8.70 -1.90
C GLY A 74 1.02 -8.84 -3.16
N LEU A 75 2.00 -9.73 -3.13
CA LEU A 75 2.82 -10.06 -4.30
C LEU A 75 2.47 -11.46 -4.82
N GLY A 76 1.71 -11.50 -5.91
CA GLY A 76 1.54 -12.73 -6.69
C GLY A 76 2.76 -12.98 -7.59
N GLU A 77 2.71 -14.03 -8.42
CA GLU A 77 3.84 -14.39 -9.28
C GLU A 77 4.27 -13.24 -10.23
N ASN A 78 3.29 -12.61 -10.88
CA ASN A 78 3.52 -11.58 -11.91
C ASN A 78 2.63 -10.34 -11.76
N GLU A 79 2.01 -10.15 -10.59
CA GLU A 79 1.11 -9.03 -10.34
C GLU A 79 1.11 -8.62 -8.86
N VAL A 80 0.87 -7.33 -8.62
CA VAL A 80 0.68 -6.78 -7.28
C VAL A 80 -0.82 -6.69 -7.01
N TRP A 81 -1.25 -7.36 -5.94
CA TRP A 81 -2.62 -7.35 -5.46
C TRP A 81 -2.81 -6.22 -4.47
N LEU A 82 -3.44 -5.13 -4.89
CA LEU A 82 -3.77 -4.01 -4.02
C LEU A 82 -4.96 -4.39 -3.14
N ILE A 83 -4.72 -4.46 -1.84
CA ILE A 83 -5.72 -4.86 -0.84
C ILE A 83 -6.47 -3.62 -0.35
N THR A 84 -5.75 -2.57 0.06
CA THR A 84 -6.34 -1.29 0.45
C THR A 84 -5.31 -0.17 0.46
N ALA A 85 -5.76 1.09 0.46
CA ALA A 85 -4.92 2.23 0.83
C ALA A 85 -5.69 3.22 1.72
N TYR A 86 -5.01 3.88 2.65
CA TYR A 86 -5.61 4.79 3.62
C TYR A 86 -4.58 5.81 4.14
N TYR A 87 -5.06 6.96 4.62
CA TYR A 87 -4.23 7.92 5.34
C TYR A 87 -4.00 7.42 6.78
N PRO A 88 -2.75 7.27 7.25
CA PRO A 88 -2.50 6.87 8.62
C PRO A 88 -2.93 7.97 9.59
N ASP A 89 -3.35 7.55 10.79
CA ASP A 89 -3.77 8.44 11.86
C ASP A 89 -2.92 8.23 13.12
N MET A 90 -2.76 9.28 13.92
CA MET A 90 -1.93 9.24 15.12
C MET A 90 -2.56 8.45 16.28
N THR A 91 -3.79 7.95 16.14
CA THR A 91 -4.37 7.07 17.18
C THR A 91 -3.76 5.67 17.08
N ARG A 92 -3.48 5.21 15.86
CA ARG A 92 -2.90 3.89 15.60
C ARG A 92 -1.40 3.91 15.31
N TRP A 93 -0.87 5.05 14.92
CA TRP A 93 0.53 5.21 14.52
C TRP A 93 1.25 6.27 15.35
N SER A 94 2.56 6.10 15.51
CA SER A 94 3.46 7.12 16.04
C SER A 94 3.54 8.33 15.11
N SER A 95 4.19 9.41 15.56
CA SER A 95 4.30 10.66 14.79
C SER A 95 5.09 10.52 13.48
N ASP A 96 5.83 9.42 13.30
CA ASP A 96 6.50 9.06 12.05
C ASP A 96 5.56 8.43 11.01
N PHE A 97 4.34 8.07 11.42
CA PHE A 97 3.39 7.24 10.70
C PHE A 97 3.91 5.84 10.28
N LYS A 98 5.09 5.43 10.73
CA LYS A 98 5.71 4.13 10.40
C LYS A 98 5.56 3.12 11.51
N THR A 99 5.60 3.57 12.75
CA THR A 99 5.59 2.70 13.92
C THR A 99 4.16 2.56 14.45
N ARG A 100 3.62 1.35 14.41
CA ARG A 100 2.29 1.06 14.97
C ARG A 100 2.34 1.17 16.50
N LYS A 101 1.34 1.82 17.10
CA LYS A 101 1.17 1.82 18.55
C LYS A 101 0.59 0.47 18.97
N GLU A 102 1.24 -0.18 19.94
CA GLU A 102 0.66 -1.35 20.59
C GLU A 102 -0.63 -0.92 21.32
N SER A 103 -1.66 -1.75 21.20
CA SER A 103 -2.98 -1.52 21.81
C SER A 103 -3.02 -2.04 23.23
#